data_AF-C4M9Y4-F1
#
_entry.id   AF-C4M9Y4-F1
#
_cell.length_a   1.000
_cell.length_b   1.000
_cell.length_c   1.000
_cell.angle_alpha   90.00
_cell.angle_beta   90.00
_cell.angle_gamma   90.00
#
_symmetry.space_group_name_H-M   'P 1'
#
loop_
_entity.id
_entity.type
_entity.pdbx_description
1 polymer ?
#
loop_
_entity_poly.entity_id
_entity_poly.type
_entity_poly.pdbx_seq_one_letter_code
_entity_poly.pdbx_strand_id
1 'polypeptide(L)'
;MNKSKQLDSYSILIICKYFKTPEDFINIICVCKKFNETLKKLRFNPISIITKKLFPLIQTQYLYFPTDERIPTIEFYCYDCKITFSRFFFTSNKQKTKFKCIEYTLNDRMKFGNKIPKLIKSLGKGLFADSNFEKIIPYSPPPHCSICNKLHNIVPNSGINENPQLNHSKSKNILLNLQLDSLEDNVNELTDQQKEENKKFLQIPNYIQSIGSECFLNCSSLTFIKLSNTITELGNGAFKNCAKVSHLILSTNITSLPPTLCYGCHSLSQISFPPYLVSIGDNAFAQCTNLVSLQLPQTITSIGSFAFCGCCSLRSVNIPSINKINPYTFSECFSLYQISIPSTVTAIDTCAFKKCTSLTQIGLCSSLVKFGDSCFYQCHYRLFKDYILPERCFINYN
;
A
#
# COMPACT_ATOMS: atom_id res chain seq x y z
N MET A 1 -51.01 6.05 -7.69
CA MET A 1 -50.22 5.16 -8.57
C MET A 1 -48.75 5.49 -8.43
N ASN A 2 -47.92 4.55 -7.96
CA ASN A 2 -46.46 4.71 -8.01
C ASN A 2 -46.02 4.65 -9.48
N LYS A 3 -45.61 5.78 -10.07
CA LYS A 3 -44.84 5.75 -11.32
C LYS A 3 -43.55 4.97 -11.04
N SER A 4 -43.36 3.83 -11.70
CA SER A 4 -42.08 3.12 -11.63
C SER A 4 -40.99 4.08 -12.12
N LYS A 5 -39.87 4.13 -11.39
CA LYS A 5 -38.71 4.95 -11.79
C LYS A 5 -38.09 4.34 -13.05
N GLN A 6 -38.62 4.72 -14.22
CA GLN A 6 -38.10 4.29 -15.50
C GLN A 6 -36.71 4.90 -15.73
N LEU A 7 -35.78 4.09 -16.19
CA LEU A 7 -34.42 4.52 -16.51
C LEU A 7 -34.44 5.53 -17.67
N ASP A 8 -33.74 6.66 -17.50
CA ASP A 8 -33.64 7.72 -18.50
C ASP A 8 -32.28 7.70 -19.24
N SER A 9 -32.15 8.60 -20.23
CA SER A 9 -30.94 8.69 -21.06
C SER A 9 -29.70 9.19 -20.31
N TYR A 10 -29.84 9.89 -19.18
CA TYR A 10 -28.69 10.29 -18.38
C TYR A 10 -28.23 9.14 -17.48
N SER A 11 -29.18 8.41 -16.91
CA SER A 11 -28.96 7.23 -16.09
C SER A 11 -28.23 6.12 -16.87
N ILE A 12 -28.59 5.87 -18.14
CA ILE A 12 -27.89 4.85 -18.94
C ILE A 12 -26.43 5.25 -19.24
N LEU A 13 -26.13 6.55 -19.43
CA LEU A 13 -24.75 7.04 -19.63
C LEU A 13 -23.88 6.87 -18.37
N ILE A 14 -24.48 6.94 -17.18
CA ILE A 14 -23.80 6.61 -15.93
C ILE A 14 -23.56 5.10 -15.84
N ILE A 15 -24.56 4.28 -16.18
CA ILE A 15 -24.49 2.82 -16.15
C ILE A 15 -23.44 2.26 -17.13
N CYS A 16 -23.19 2.93 -18.26
CA CYS A 16 -22.14 2.55 -19.21
C CYS A 16 -20.77 2.32 -18.56
N LYS A 17 -20.44 3.05 -17.49
CA LYS A 17 -19.16 2.90 -16.77
C LYS A 17 -18.97 1.55 -16.08
N TYR A 18 -20.03 0.74 -15.98
CA TYR A 18 -20.01 -0.60 -15.38
C TYR A 18 -20.04 -1.72 -16.42
N PHE A 19 -20.04 -1.40 -17.72
CA PHE A 19 -19.89 -2.41 -18.77
C PHE A 19 -18.50 -3.07 -18.65
N LYS A 20 -18.45 -4.37 -18.90
CA LYS A 20 -17.25 -5.20 -18.85
C LYS A 20 -16.90 -5.76 -20.22
N THR A 21 -17.90 -6.06 -21.05
CA THR A 21 -17.70 -6.65 -22.38
C THR A 21 -18.50 -5.92 -23.47
N PRO A 22 -18.18 -6.12 -24.76
CA PRO A 22 -18.99 -5.66 -25.89
C PRO A 22 -20.46 -6.08 -25.83
N GLU A 23 -20.74 -7.27 -25.30
CA GLU A 23 -22.08 -7.86 -25.20
C GLU A 23 -22.98 -7.03 -24.28
N ASP A 24 -22.46 -6.42 -23.20
CA ASP A 24 -23.24 -5.54 -22.32
C ASP A 24 -23.87 -4.37 -23.11
N PHE A 25 -23.07 -3.75 -23.98
CA PHE A 25 -23.48 -2.66 -24.85
C PHE A 25 -24.48 -3.12 -25.92
N ILE A 26 -24.19 -4.25 -26.58
CA ILE A 26 -25.05 -4.83 -27.62
C ILE A 26 -26.42 -5.22 -27.03
N ASN A 27 -26.43 -5.91 -25.88
CA ASN A 27 -27.65 -6.38 -25.22
C ASN A 27 -28.59 -5.22 -24.88
N ILE A 28 -28.07 -4.11 -24.34
CA ILE A 28 -28.89 -2.93 -24.01
C ILE A 28 -29.49 -2.28 -25.27
N ILE A 29 -28.71 -2.20 -26.37
CA ILE A 29 -29.19 -1.64 -27.64
C ILE A 29 -30.25 -2.53 -28.31
N CYS A 30 -30.04 -3.85 -28.30
CA CYS A 30 -30.97 -4.82 -28.86
C CYS A 30 -32.28 -4.91 -28.06
N VAL A 31 -32.22 -4.89 -26.73
CA VAL A 31 -33.39 -5.00 -25.85
C VAL A 31 -34.17 -3.68 -25.75
N CYS A 32 -33.49 -2.53 -25.76
CA CYS A 32 -34.16 -1.24 -25.53
C CYS A 32 -33.77 -0.15 -26.55
N LYS A 33 -34.53 -0.08 -27.65
CA LYS A 33 -34.37 0.92 -28.72
C LYS A 33 -34.32 2.38 -28.22
N LYS A 34 -34.97 2.69 -27.08
CA LYS A 34 -34.92 4.01 -26.40
C LYS A 34 -33.49 4.49 -26.15
N PHE A 35 -32.59 3.60 -25.77
CA PHE A 35 -31.21 3.95 -25.42
C PHE A 35 -30.24 3.92 -26.59
N ASN A 36 -30.62 3.33 -27.74
CA ASN A 36 -29.78 3.22 -28.94
C ASN A 36 -29.16 4.57 -29.36
N GLU A 37 -30.01 5.59 -29.56
CA GLU A 37 -29.56 6.93 -29.94
C GLU A 37 -28.87 7.71 -28.80
N THR A 38 -28.94 7.22 -27.56
CA THR A 38 -28.17 7.76 -26.43
C THR A 38 -26.77 7.17 -26.41
N LEU A 39 -26.67 5.84 -26.57
CA LEU A 39 -25.41 5.08 -26.53
C LEU A 39 -24.53 5.36 -27.76
N LYS A 40 -25.12 5.51 -28.95
CA LYS A 40 -24.40 5.96 -30.17
C LYS A 40 -23.70 7.31 -30.01
N LYS A 41 -24.17 8.18 -29.11
CA LYS A 41 -23.60 9.52 -28.87
C LYS A 41 -22.38 9.51 -27.94
N LEU A 42 -21.98 8.35 -27.40
CA LEU A 42 -20.77 8.22 -26.58
C LEU A 42 -19.53 8.70 -27.35
N ARG A 43 -18.83 9.67 -26.76
CA ARG A 43 -17.57 10.24 -27.29
C ARG A 43 -16.31 9.56 -26.74
N PHE A 44 -16.49 8.56 -25.89
CA PHE A 44 -15.46 7.71 -25.30
C PHE A 44 -15.92 6.26 -25.27
N ASN A 45 -14.98 5.31 -25.28
CA ASN A 45 -15.28 3.89 -25.04
C ASN A 45 -15.33 3.62 -23.53
N PRO A 46 -16.43 3.06 -22.98
CA PRO A 46 -16.50 2.62 -21.58
C PRO A 46 -15.78 1.30 -21.29
N ILE A 47 -15.43 0.55 -22.34
CA ILE A 47 -14.77 -0.76 -22.31
C ILE A 47 -13.55 -0.73 -23.24
N SER A 48 -12.57 -1.64 -23.08
CA SER A 48 -11.48 -1.75 -24.05
C SER A 48 -12.00 -2.12 -25.45
N ILE A 49 -11.40 -1.52 -26.48
CA ILE A 49 -11.77 -1.71 -27.89
C ILE A 49 -10.53 -1.65 -28.79
N ILE A 50 -10.54 -2.45 -29.86
CA ILE A 50 -9.55 -2.44 -30.94
C ILE A 50 -10.08 -1.78 -32.24
N THR A 51 -11.38 -1.50 -32.34
CA THR A 51 -11.97 -0.79 -33.50
C THR A 51 -13.11 0.14 -33.09
N LYS A 52 -13.44 1.12 -33.95
CA LYS A 52 -14.57 2.05 -33.73
C LYS A 52 -15.97 1.43 -33.92
N LYS A 53 -16.09 0.13 -34.26
CA LYS A 53 -17.38 -0.49 -34.67
C LYS A 53 -18.50 -0.31 -33.64
N LEU A 54 -18.19 -0.43 -32.35
CA LEU A 54 -19.16 -0.28 -31.25
C LEU A 54 -19.42 1.20 -30.91
N PHE A 55 -18.42 2.06 -31.07
CA PHE A 55 -18.47 3.48 -30.67
C PHE A 55 -18.06 4.36 -31.86
N PRO A 56 -18.91 4.48 -32.91
CA PRO A 56 -18.52 5.12 -34.17
C PRO A 56 -18.22 6.61 -34.02
N LEU A 57 -18.84 7.27 -33.04
CA LEU A 57 -18.71 8.70 -32.74
C LEU A 57 -17.61 9.03 -31.71
N ILE A 58 -16.74 8.07 -31.39
CA ILE A 58 -15.66 8.21 -30.42
C ILE A 58 -14.63 9.29 -30.82
N GLN A 59 -14.30 10.14 -29.85
CA GLN A 59 -13.29 11.20 -29.97
C GLN A 59 -12.11 10.98 -29.01
N THR A 60 -12.36 10.37 -27.85
CA THR A 60 -11.32 10.02 -26.86
C THR A 60 -11.28 8.50 -26.64
N GLN A 61 -10.15 7.86 -26.93
CA GLN A 61 -9.93 6.45 -26.55
C GLN A 61 -9.42 6.38 -25.11
N TYR A 62 -10.17 5.72 -24.25
CA TYR A 62 -9.73 5.30 -22.93
C TYR A 62 -8.99 3.97 -23.07
N LEU A 63 -7.77 3.94 -22.53
CA LEU A 63 -6.89 2.78 -22.52
C LEU A 63 -6.83 2.29 -21.06
N TYR A 64 -7.52 1.18 -20.81
CA TYR A 64 -7.77 0.57 -19.51
C TYR A 64 -6.67 -0.43 -19.12
N PHE A 65 -5.92 -0.94 -20.10
CA PHE A 65 -4.80 -1.85 -19.90
C PHE A 65 -3.52 -1.33 -20.58
N PRO A 66 -2.31 -1.66 -20.06
CA PRO A 66 -1.06 -1.27 -20.71
C PRO A 66 -0.86 -1.85 -22.12
N THR A 67 -1.58 -2.93 -22.42
CA THR A 67 -1.64 -3.67 -23.69
C THR A 67 -2.68 -3.14 -24.67
N ASP A 68 -3.57 -2.22 -24.25
CA ASP A 68 -4.59 -1.69 -25.16
C ASP A 68 -3.94 -0.93 -26.33
N GLU A 69 -4.32 -1.31 -27.55
CA GLU A 69 -3.82 -0.69 -28.77
C GLU A 69 -4.52 0.64 -29.09
N ARG A 70 -3.78 1.59 -29.63
CA ARG A 70 -4.35 2.85 -30.11
C ARG A 70 -5.00 2.65 -31.46
N ILE A 71 -6.26 3.03 -31.59
CA ILE A 71 -6.94 3.12 -32.89
C ILE A 71 -6.45 4.41 -33.57
N PRO A 72 -5.62 4.35 -34.64
CA PRO A 72 -4.85 5.53 -35.10
C PRO A 72 -5.70 6.73 -35.57
N THR A 73 -6.97 6.48 -35.91
CA THR A 73 -7.93 7.50 -36.35
C THR A 73 -8.64 8.22 -35.20
N ILE A 74 -8.25 8.00 -33.94
CA ILE A 74 -8.80 8.71 -32.77
C ILE A 74 -7.94 9.94 -32.44
N GLU A 75 -8.61 11.04 -32.11
CA GLU A 75 -7.99 12.33 -31.87
C GLU A 75 -7.32 12.45 -30.50
N PHE A 76 -7.98 11.94 -29.45
CA PHE A 76 -7.49 12.03 -28.07
C PHE A 76 -7.31 10.65 -27.43
N TYR A 77 -6.27 10.49 -26.62
CA TYR A 77 -6.02 9.26 -25.87
C TYR A 77 -5.99 9.55 -24.37
N CYS A 78 -6.65 8.73 -23.57
CA CYS A 78 -6.68 8.81 -22.12
C CYS A 78 -6.21 7.47 -21.52
N TYR A 79 -4.98 7.44 -21.01
CA TYR A 79 -4.47 6.31 -20.25
C TYR A 79 -5.10 6.31 -18.84
N ASP A 80 -6.08 5.41 -18.65
CA ASP A 80 -6.70 5.11 -17.36
C ASP A 80 -5.88 4.08 -16.57
N CYS A 81 -5.11 3.24 -17.28
CA CYS A 81 -4.12 2.37 -16.68
C CYS A 81 -2.88 3.10 -16.14
N LYS A 82 -2.17 2.41 -15.25
CA LYS A 82 -0.85 2.79 -14.75
C LYS A 82 0.19 2.70 -15.88
N ILE A 83 0.95 3.78 -16.10
CA ILE A 83 1.99 3.88 -17.14
C ILE A 83 3.34 4.27 -16.50
N THR A 84 4.45 3.66 -16.94
CA THR A 84 5.79 3.98 -16.42
C THR A 84 6.28 5.35 -16.89
N PHE A 85 7.14 6.02 -16.11
CA PHE A 85 7.64 7.34 -16.45
C PHE A 85 8.43 7.36 -17.77
N SER A 86 9.25 6.34 -18.06
CA SER A 86 9.90 6.16 -19.36
C SER A 86 8.88 6.13 -20.50
N ARG A 87 7.81 5.33 -20.40
CA ARG A 87 6.79 5.22 -21.45
C ARG A 87 6.03 6.53 -21.63
N PHE A 88 5.74 7.23 -20.53
CA PHE A 88 5.21 8.59 -20.56
C PHE A 88 6.15 9.54 -21.31
N PHE A 89 7.42 9.63 -20.90
CA PHE A 89 8.43 10.55 -21.44
C PHE A 89 8.58 10.42 -22.96
N PHE A 90 8.71 9.19 -23.48
CA PHE A 90 8.81 8.95 -24.93
C PHE A 90 7.47 9.10 -25.68
N THR A 91 6.32 9.04 -24.99
CA THR A 91 4.99 9.20 -25.61
C THR A 91 4.51 10.66 -25.62
N SER A 92 4.85 11.44 -24.59
CA SER A 92 4.23 12.74 -24.29
C SER A 92 4.52 13.83 -25.33
N ASN A 93 5.54 13.65 -26.17
CA ASN A 93 5.82 14.54 -27.30
C ASN A 93 4.72 14.55 -28.38
N LYS A 94 3.74 13.64 -28.29
CA LYS A 94 2.53 13.66 -29.12
C LYS A 94 1.41 14.40 -28.37
N GLN A 95 1.23 15.67 -28.70
CA GLN A 95 0.11 16.49 -28.24
C GLN A 95 -1.23 15.73 -28.44
N LYS A 96 -2.20 15.91 -27.52
CA LYS A 96 -3.48 15.16 -27.43
C LYS A 96 -3.49 13.81 -26.66
N THR A 97 -2.56 13.58 -25.73
CA THR A 97 -2.62 12.43 -24.79
C THR A 97 -2.74 12.87 -23.32
N LYS A 98 -3.66 12.27 -22.56
CA LYS A 98 -3.81 12.40 -21.10
C LYS A 98 -3.42 11.09 -20.41
N PHE A 99 -2.79 11.20 -19.24
CA PHE A 99 -2.41 10.08 -18.38
C PHE A 99 -2.99 10.32 -16.99
N LYS A 100 -3.65 9.32 -16.39
CA LYS A 100 -4.19 9.45 -15.02
C LYS A 100 -3.19 9.06 -13.94
N CYS A 101 -2.49 7.94 -14.11
CA CYS A 101 -1.52 7.43 -13.14
C CYS A 101 -0.18 7.13 -13.81
N ILE A 102 0.86 7.85 -13.39
CA ILE A 102 2.24 7.64 -13.85
C ILE A 102 3.06 7.08 -12.69
N GLU A 103 3.71 5.94 -12.93
CA GLU A 103 4.57 5.25 -11.98
C GLU A 103 6.05 5.52 -12.26
N TYR A 104 6.84 5.75 -11.22
CA TYR A 104 8.29 5.83 -11.29
C TYR A 104 8.90 4.51 -10.86
N THR A 105 9.48 3.78 -11.81
CA THR A 105 10.01 2.41 -11.62
C THR A 105 11.51 2.39 -11.37
N LEU A 106 12.06 1.24 -10.97
CA LEU A 106 13.51 1.04 -10.88
C LEU A 106 14.24 1.39 -12.19
N ASN A 107 13.65 1.05 -13.34
CA ASN A 107 14.19 1.40 -14.66
C ASN A 107 14.20 2.92 -14.90
N ASP A 108 13.19 3.64 -14.40
CA ASP A 108 13.15 5.09 -14.47
C ASP A 108 14.22 5.71 -13.56
N ARG A 109 14.38 5.18 -12.34
CA ARG A 109 15.44 5.57 -11.41
C ARG A 109 16.85 5.36 -11.97
N MET A 110 17.10 4.26 -12.68
CA MET A 110 18.39 4.01 -13.32
C MET A 110 18.69 5.03 -14.44
N LYS A 111 17.68 5.50 -15.18
CA LYS A 111 17.82 6.45 -16.29
C LYS A 111 17.86 7.92 -15.86
N PHE A 112 17.02 8.28 -14.90
CA PHE A 112 16.71 9.68 -14.53
C PHE A 112 17.09 10.02 -13.07
N GLY A 113 17.57 9.04 -12.30
CA GLY A 113 18.07 9.23 -10.92
C GLY A 113 16.99 9.20 -9.84
N ASN A 114 17.34 9.71 -8.66
CA ASN A 114 16.48 9.63 -7.46
C ASN A 114 15.45 10.78 -7.33
N LYS A 115 15.47 11.78 -8.22
CA LYS A 115 14.53 12.92 -8.20
C LYS A 115 13.21 12.50 -8.86
N ILE A 116 12.17 12.34 -8.06
CA ILE A 116 10.83 11.92 -8.52
C ILE A 116 10.07 13.17 -9.05
N PRO A 117 9.62 13.21 -10.32
CA PRO A 117 8.86 14.34 -10.85
C PRO A 117 7.46 14.50 -10.21
N LYS A 118 6.96 15.74 -10.07
CA LYS A 118 5.63 16.06 -9.46
C LYS A 118 4.41 15.40 -10.14
N LEU A 119 4.57 14.98 -11.40
CA LEU A 119 3.54 14.27 -12.18
C LEU A 119 3.41 12.79 -11.82
N ILE A 120 4.40 12.22 -11.11
CA ILE A 120 4.35 10.83 -10.63
C ILE A 120 3.30 10.71 -9.53
N LYS A 121 2.51 9.65 -9.60
CA LYS A 121 1.51 9.29 -8.58
C LYS A 121 1.82 7.97 -7.87
N SER A 122 2.64 7.11 -8.47
CA SER A 122 2.97 5.79 -7.92
C SER A 122 4.49 5.56 -7.88
N LEU A 123 4.98 4.95 -6.81
CA LEU A 123 6.34 4.42 -6.74
C LEU A 123 6.32 2.94 -7.10
N GLY A 124 7.16 2.50 -8.03
CA GLY A 124 7.15 1.14 -8.55
C GLY A 124 7.70 0.08 -7.58
N LYS A 125 7.50 -1.20 -7.94
CA LYS A 125 8.08 -2.34 -7.22
C LYS A 125 9.60 -2.18 -7.08
N GLY A 126 10.13 -2.39 -5.87
CA GLY A 126 11.58 -2.44 -5.62
C GLY A 126 12.36 -1.15 -5.93
N LEU A 127 11.67 -0.02 -6.13
CA LEU A 127 12.27 1.23 -6.63
C LEU A 127 13.52 1.67 -5.84
N PHE A 128 13.46 1.58 -4.52
CA PHE A 128 14.52 1.93 -3.56
C PHE A 128 15.02 0.72 -2.76
N ALA A 129 14.84 -0.51 -3.24
CA ALA A 129 15.39 -1.70 -2.58
C ALA A 129 16.92 -1.54 -2.35
N ASP A 130 17.39 -2.09 -1.23
CA ASP A 130 18.79 -2.12 -0.77
C ASP A 130 19.50 -0.74 -0.72
N SER A 131 18.72 0.35 -0.65
CA SER A 131 19.26 1.71 -0.74
C SER A 131 19.77 2.24 0.60
N ASN A 132 21.01 2.75 0.60
CA ASN A 132 21.60 3.42 1.76
C ASN A 132 21.39 4.95 1.66
N PHE A 133 20.49 5.46 2.49
CA PHE A 133 20.22 6.89 2.63
C PHE A 133 21.24 7.51 3.59
N GLU A 134 22.22 8.25 3.07
CA GLU A 134 23.29 8.86 3.88
C GLU A 134 23.25 10.39 3.77
N LYS A 135 22.82 11.02 4.87
CA LYS A 135 22.65 12.47 5.07
C LYS A 135 21.63 13.12 4.12
N ILE A 136 20.67 13.84 4.71
CA ILE A 136 19.82 14.79 3.98
C ILE A 136 20.54 16.13 4.05
N ILE A 137 21.21 16.55 2.98
CA ILE A 137 21.79 17.89 2.89
C ILE A 137 20.71 18.79 2.28
N PRO A 138 20.13 19.77 3.00
CA PRO A 138 19.18 20.69 2.40
C PRO A 138 19.85 21.43 1.24
N TYR A 139 19.33 21.24 0.02
CA TYR A 139 19.84 21.92 -1.16
C TYR A 139 19.29 23.35 -1.18
N SER A 140 20.16 24.35 -1.12
CA SER A 140 19.77 25.71 -1.48
C SER A 140 19.61 25.79 -3.00
N PRO A 141 18.44 26.19 -3.53
CA PRO A 141 18.34 26.49 -4.95
C PRO A 141 19.21 27.71 -5.27
N PRO A 142 20.00 27.69 -6.37
CA PRO A 142 20.75 28.87 -6.79
C PRO A 142 19.77 29.99 -7.17
N PRO A 143 20.11 31.27 -6.88
CA PRO A 143 19.23 32.38 -7.19
C PRO A 143 19.12 32.59 -8.71
N HIS A 144 17.91 32.93 -9.14
CA HIS A 144 17.52 33.29 -10.52
C HIS A 144 17.56 32.17 -11.58
N CYS A 145 16.37 31.63 -11.90
CA CYS A 145 15.93 31.53 -13.31
C CYS A 145 14.40 31.50 -13.40
N SER A 146 13.82 32.57 -13.93
CA SER A 146 12.37 32.70 -14.12
C SER A 146 11.88 31.99 -15.38
N ILE A 147 11.07 30.95 -15.17
CA ILE A 147 10.06 30.43 -16.11
C ILE A 147 10.60 29.99 -17.50
N CYS A 148 11.33 28.85 -17.50
CA CYS A 148 11.43 27.90 -18.62
C CYS A 148 11.96 26.53 -18.14
N ASN A 149 11.51 25.36 -18.60
CA ASN A 149 10.27 25.03 -19.34
C ASN A 149 9.87 23.55 -19.02
N LYS A 150 8.70 23.06 -19.47
CA LYS A 150 8.23 21.69 -19.18
C LYS A 150 9.13 20.62 -19.85
N LEU A 151 9.52 19.61 -19.07
CA LEU A 151 10.17 18.33 -19.46
C LEU A 151 11.61 18.35 -20.04
N HIS A 152 12.19 19.47 -20.44
CA HIS A 152 13.48 19.45 -21.16
C HIS A 152 14.76 19.25 -20.31
N ASN A 153 14.74 19.47 -18.99
CA ASN A 153 15.95 19.44 -18.14
C ASN A 153 16.25 18.07 -17.47
N ILE A 154 15.64 16.98 -17.95
CA ILE A 154 15.98 15.62 -17.49
C ILE A 154 16.71 14.90 -18.64
N VAL A 155 18.01 15.15 -18.75
CA VAL A 155 18.88 14.43 -19.69
C VAL A 155 19.09 13.00 -19.18
N PRO A 156 18.90 11.96 -20.01
CA PRO A 156 19.22 10.58 -19.62
C PRO A 156 20.71 10.44 -19.33
N ASN A 157 21.09 9.65 -18.31
CA ASN A 157 22.49 9.25 -18.15
C ASN A 157 22.94 8.41 -19.35
N SER A 158 23.71 9.02 -20.25
CA SER A 158 24.25 8.38 -21.45
C SER A 158 25.43 7.45 -21.10
N GLY A 159 25.13 6.20 -20.70
CA GLY A 159 26.17 5.20 -20.47
C GLY A 159 25.78 4.04 -19.56
N ILE A 160 24.87 3.17 -20.01
CA ILE A 160 24.72 1.80 -19.49
C ILE A 160 24.47 0.86 -20.67
N ASN A 161 25.42 -0.05 -20.93
CA ASN A 161 25.26 -1.14 -21.90
C ASN A 161 24.20 -2.14 -21.43
N GLU A 162 23.50 -2.75 -22.38
CA GLU A 162 22.50 -3.78 -22.11
C GLU A 162 23.16 -5.07 -21.58
N ASN A 163 23.00 -5.35 -20.28
CA ASN A 163 23.05 -6.72 -19.74
C ASN A 163 22.53 -6.76 -18.29
N PRO A 164 21.34 -7.32 -18.01
CA PRO A 164 20.80 -7.45 -16.67
C PRO A 164 21.32 -8.73 -15.99
N GLN A 165 22.54 -8.69 -15.44
CA GLN A 165 22.95 -9.64 -14.41
C GLN A 165 23.06 -8.95 -13.04
N LEU A 166 22.41 -9.52 -12.02
CA LEU A 166 22.44 -9.04 -10.65
C LEU A 166 23.85 -9.22 -10.06
N ASN A 167 24.63 -8.14 -10.04
CA ASN A 167 25.83 -8.07 -9.21
C ASN A 167 25.52 -7.36 -7.88
N HIS A 168 25.31 -8.17 -6.83
CA HIS A 168 25.27 -7.70 -5.44
C HIS A 168 26.66 -7.20 -5.00
N SER A 169 27.01 -5.96 -5.32
CA SER A 169 27.97 -5.15 -4.54
C SER A 169 28.22 -3.78 -5.18
N LYS A 170 27.51 -2.76 -4.67
CA LYS A 170 27.96 -1.36 -4.53
C LYS A 170 26.83 -0.55 -3.92
N SER A 171 26.80 -0.46 -2.58
CA SER A 171 26.01 0.54 -1.86
C SER A 171 26.52 1.93 -2.26
N LYS A 172 25.95 2.51 -3.31
CA LYS A 172 26.12 3.93 -3.60
C LYS A 172 25.36 4.71 -2.53
N ASN A 173 26.06 5.58 -1.82
CA ASN A 173 25.44 6.48 -0.86
C ASN A 173 24.43 7.40 -1.57
N ILE A 174 23.17 7.33 -1.16
CA ILE A 174 22.07 8.06 -1.78
C ILE A 174 21.71 9.25 -0.91
N LEU A 175 22.08 10.43 -1.41
CA LEU A 175 21.52 11.71 -0.99
C LEU A 175 20.13 11.85 -1.63
N LEU A 176 19.09 11.52 -0.87
CA LEU A 176 17.71 11.64 -1.30
C LEU A 176 17.16 13.04 -0.94
N ASN A 177 17.50 14.03 -1.76
CA ASN A 177 16.89 15.36 -1.67
C ASN A 177 15.51 15.36 -2.32
N LEU A 178 14.51 14.86 -1.59
CA LEU A 178 13.09 15.12 -1.85
C LEU A 178 12.75 16.51 -1.34
N GLN A 179 13.10 17.51 -2.14
CA GLN A 179 12.87 18.89 -1.75
C GLN A 179 11.39 19.25 -1.86
N LEU A 180 10.87 19.83 -0.79
CA LEU A 180 9.60 20.55 -0.77
C LEU A 180 9.76 21.79 -1.65
N ASP A 181 9.04 21.84 -2.77
CA ASP A 181 8.75 23.13 -3.39
C ASP A 181 7.56 23.73 -2.64
N SER A 182 7.79 24.89 -2.05
CA SER A 182 6.83 25.69 -1.28
C SER A 182 5.49 25.89 -1.99
N LEU A 183 4.42 25.41 -1.36
CA LEU A 183 3.22 26.21 -1.14
C LEU A 183 2.76 25.91 0.29
N GLU A 184 2.63 26.97 1.09
CA GLU A 184 1.95 26.93 2.37
C GLU A 184 0.47 26.61 2.14
N ASP A 185 -0.11 25.78 3.01
CA ASP A 185 -1.36 26.12 3.71
C ASP A 185 -1.70 25.01 4.73
N ASN A 186 -1.87 25.44 5.99
CA ASN A 186 -2.42 24.67 7.11
C ASN A 186 -1.65 23.39 7.54
N VAL A 187 -0.43 23.60 8.06
CA VAL A 187 0.20 22.65 9.00
C VAL A 187 0.06 23.20 10.42
N ASN A 188 -0.87 22.66 11.19
CA ASN A 188 -0.79 22.78 12.65
C ASN A 188 0.30 21.83 13.17
N GLU A 189 1.33 22.43 13.76
CA GLU A 189 2.19 21.89 14.82
C GLU A 189 2.74 20.46 14.63
N LEU A 190 3.89 20.38 13.97
CA LEU A 190 5.00 19.64 14.56
C LEU A 190 5.85 20.68 15.30
N THR A 191 5.84 20.66 16.63
CA THR A 191 6.64 21.57 17.45
C THR A 191 8.13 21.42 17.11
N ASP A 192 8.87 22.55 17.17
CA ASP A 192 10.28 22.63 16.75
C ASP A 192 11.25 21.72 17.51
N GLN A 193 10.79 21.03 18.56
CA GLN A 193 11.52 20.02 19.32
C GLN A 193 11.75 18.69 18.55
N GLN A 194 11.15 18.49 17.38
CA GLN A 194 11.38 17.28 16.57
C GLN A 194 12.47 17.42 15.48
N LYS A 195 13.10 18.59 15.35
CA LYS A 195 14.24 18.84 14.44
C LYS A 195 15.58 18.32 15.00
N GLU A 196 15.55 17.20 15.73
CA GLU A 196 16.75 16.59 16.31
C GLU A 196 17.67 15.99 15.24
N GLU A 197 18.94 16.37 15.35
CA GLU A 197 20.03 15.98 14.47
C GLU A 197 20.22 14.45 14.43
N ASN A 198 20.74 13.93 13.30
CA ASN A 198 21.08 12.52 13.02
C ASN A 198 19.95 11.51 12.68
N LYS A 199 18.67 11.87 12.66
CA LYS A 199 17.60 10.93 12.23
C LYS A 199 17.56 10.78 10.70
N LYS A 200 17.87 9.58 10.18
CA LYS A 200 17.75 9.21 8.76
C LYS A 200 16.26 9.01 8.41
N PHE A 201 15.63 10.10 7.97
CA PHE A 201 14.18 10.24 7.78
C PHE A 201 13.74 10.00 6.33
N LEU A 202 12.68 9.21 6.13
CA LEU A 202 11.98 9.10 4.85
C LEU A 202 10.69 9.94 4.87
N GLN A 203 10.71 11.05 4.15
CA GLN A 203 9.51 11.84 3.83
C GLN A 203 9.14 11.62 2.36
N ILE A 204 7.96 11.06 2.11
CA ILE A 204 7.48 10.86 0.73
C ILE A 204 6.73 12.12 0.27
N PRO A 205 6.86 12.58 -0.99
CA PRO A 205 6.23 13.82 -1.42
C PRO A 205 4.70 13.74 -1.38
N ASN A 206 4.06 14.86 -1.03
CA ASN A 206 2.61 15.02 -0.87
C ASN A 206 1.79 14.92 -2.18
N TYR A 207 2.39 14.49 -3.29
CA TYR A 207 1.70 14.21 -4.54
C TYR A 207 1.68 12.72 -4.90
N ILE A 208 2.42 11.88 -4.16
CA ILE A 208 2.41 10.41 -4.31
C ILE A 208 1.14 9.85 -3.65
N GLN A 209 0.54 8.88 -4.33
CA GLN A 209 -0.71 8.20 -3.95
C GLN A 209 -0.50 6.73 -3.63
N SER A 210 0.52 6.07 -4.19
CA SER A 210 0.80 4.67 -3.90
C SER A 210 2.28 4.31 -3.86
N ILE A 211 2.61 3.34 -3.00
CA ILE A 211 3.95 2.74 -2.86
C ILE A 211 3.87 1.28 -3.29
N GLY A 212 4.65 0.87 -4.28
CA GLY A 212 4.71 -0.50 -4.77
C GLY A 212 5.32 -1.49 -3.78
N SER A 213 5.15 -2.78 -4.07
CA SER A 213 5.71 -3.87 -3.26
C SER A 213 7.24 -3.76 -3.16
N GLU A 214 7.80 -4.10 -2.00
CA GLU A 214 9.25 -4.14 -1.77
C GLU A 214 9.98 -2.80 -2.07
N CYS A 215 9.24 -1.68 -2.17
CA CYS A 215 9.78 -0.39 -2.65
C CYS A 215 10.98 0.08 -1.84
N PHE A 216 10.99 -0.10 -0.52
CA PHE A 216 12.10 0.21 0.38
C PHE A 216 12.64 -1.06 1.07
N LEU A 217 12.58 -2.23 0.41
CA LEU A 217 13.13 -3.47 0.93
C LEU A 217 14.60 -3.29 1.38
N ASN A 218 14.96 -3.87 2.53
CA ASN A 218 16.32 -3.85 3.09
C ASN A 218 16.93 -2.44 3.29
N CYS A 219 16.12 -1.38 3.39
CA CYS A 219 16.61 -0.01 3.64
C CYS A 219 17.07 0.18 5.10
N SER A 220 18.12 -0.55 5.47
CA SER A 220 18.73 -0.66 6.81
C SER A 220 19.30 0.63 7.38
N SER A 221 19.25 1.70 6.58
CA SER A 221 19.67 3.05 6.94
C SER A 221 18.53 3.91 7.49
N LEU A 222 17.28 3.63 7.14
CA LEU A 222 16.13 4.43 7.59
C LEU A 222 15.87 4.22 9.08
N THR A 223 15.61 5.31 9.81
CA THR A 223 15.30 5.29 11.25
C THR A 223 13.88 5.76 11.56
N PHE A 224 13.28 6.58 10.68
CA PHE A 224 11.94 7.15 10.85
C PHE A 224 11.26 7.23 9.47
N ILE A 225 9.99 6.79 9.39
CA ILE A 225 9.19 6.87 8.16
C ILE A 225 7.91 7.68 8.44
N LYS A 226 7.65 8.72 7.65
CA LYS A 226 6.36 9.44 7.64
C LYS A 226 5.74 9.41 6.26
N LEU A 227 4.56 8.81 6.16
CA LEU A 227 3.75 8.81 4.95
C LEU A 227 2.89 10.09 4.90
N SER A 228 2.78 10.68 3.72
CA SER A 228 1.84 11.78 3.46
C SER A 228 0.40 11.25 3.37
N ASN A 229 -0.58 12.03 3.82
CA ASN A 229 -2.00 11.64 3.77
C ASN A 229 -2.54 11.45 2.33
N THR A 230 -1.78 11.82 1.30
CA THR A 230 -2.14 11.53 -0.09
C THR A 230 -1.93 10.07 -0.47
N ILE A 231 -1.15 9.30 0.29
CA ILE A 231 -0.91 7.87 0.05
C ILE A 231 -2.14 7.08 0.50
N THR A 232 -2.77 6.36 -0.42
CA THR A 232 -3.94 5.50 -0.19
C THR A 232 -3.60 4.02 -0.29
N GLU A 233 -2.49 3.65 -0.93
CA GLU A 233 -2.13 2.25 -1.21
C GLU A 233 -0.67 1.95 -0.85
N LEU A 234 -0.45 0.78 -0.26
CA LEU A 234 0.85 0.19 0.03
C LEU A 234 0.94 -1.22 -0.56
N GLY A 235 2.06 -1.55 -1.18
CA GLY A 235 2.35 -2.89 -1.69
C GLY A 235 3.03 -3.80 -0.66
N ASN A 236 3.00 -5.10 -0.93
CA ASN A 236 3.53 -6.14 -0.05
C ASN A 236 5.00 -5.89 0.28
N GLY A 237 5.35 -5.94 1.57
CA GLY A 237 6.73 -5.75 2.01
C GLY A 237 7.36 -4.40 1.69
N ALA A 238 6.56 -3.33 1.49
CA ALA A 238 7.08 -2.02 1.09
C ALA A 238 8.20 -1.47 1.99
N PHE A 239 8.26 -1.86 3.27
CA PHE A 239 9.32 -1.51 4.23
C PHE A 239 9.97 -2.76 4.87
N LYS A 240 9.86 -3.93 4.22
CA LYS A 240 10.44 -5.19 4.72
C LYS A 240 11.94 -5.04 4.98
N ASN A 241 12.41 -5.59 6.10
CA ASN A 241 13.80 -5.57 6.57
C ASN A 241 14.40 -4.16 6.71
N CYS A 242 13.58 -3.12 6.93
CA CYS A 242 14.08 -1.79 7.32
C CYS A 242 14.51 -1.80 8.80
N ALA A 243 15.55 -2.58 9.12
CA ALA A 243 15.85 -3.06 10.47
C ALA A 243 16.10 -1.95 11.52
N LYS A 244 16.46 -0.73 11.10
CA LYS A 244 16.68 0.44 11.98
C LYS A 244 15.48 1.38 12.12
N VAL A 245 14.38 1.15 11.40
CA VAL A 245 13.17 1.98 11.52
C VAL A 245 12.58 1.74 12.91
N SER A 246 12.54 2.80 13.71
CA SER A 246 12.02 2.80 15.07
C SER A 246 10.62 3.40 15.17
N HIS A 247 10.29 4.32 14.26
CA HIS A 247 9.04 5.06 14.22
C HIS A 247 8.43 4.99 12.82
N LEU A 248 7.16 4.60 12.73
CA LEU A 248 6.37 4.55 11.50
C LEU A 248 5.06 5.32 11.66
N ILE A 249 4.90 6.41 10.91
CA ILE A 249 3.63 7.16 10.81
C ILE A 249 2.99 6.83 9.46
N LEU A 250 1.87 6.11 9.50
CA LEU A 250 1.08 5.76 8.32
C LEU A 250 0.17 6.91 7.89
N SER A 251 -0.23 6.91 6.62
CA SER A 251 -1.21 7.86 6.08
C SER A 251 -2.59 7.61 6.68
N THR A 252 -3.32 8.67 7.01
CA THR A 252 -4.70 8.57 7.54
C THR A 252 -5.68 7.91 6.58
N ASN A 253 -5.37 7.88 5.28
CA ASN A 253 -6.26 7.41 4.22
C ASN A 253 -6.02 5.95 3.80
N ILE A 254 -5.16 5.22 4.51
CA ILE A 254 -4.93 3.79 4.29
C ILE A 254 -5.97 2.97 5.07
N THR A 255 -6.73 2.12 4.39
CA THR A 255 -7.76 1.25 4.99
C THR A 255 -7.32 -0.20 5.17
N SER A 256 -6.21 -0.62 4.56
CA SER A 256 -5.66 -1.98 4.69
C SER A 256 -4.14 -1.97 4.64
N LEU A 257 -3.48 -2.73 5.52
CA LEU A 257 -2.02 -2.94 5.47
C LEU A 257 -1.70 -4.23 4.71
N PRO A 258 -0.80 -4.20 3.71
CA PRO A 258 -0.49 -5.37 2.89
C PRO A 258 0.36 -6.39 3.66
N PRO A 259 0.41 -7.66 3.20
CA PRO A 259 1.28 -8.68 3.76
C PRO A 259 2.76 -8.26 3.82
N THR A 260 3.45 -8.70 4.86
CA THR A 260 4.89 -8.48 5.14
C THR A 260 5.35 -7.02 5.24
N LEU A 261 4.44 -6.03 5.30
CA LEU A 261 4.71 -4.58 5.19
C LEU A 261 6.00 -4.12 5.89
N CYS A 262 6.17 -4.48 7.16
CA CYS A 262 7.30 -4.20 8.04
C CYS A 262 7.91 -5.48 8.63
N TYR A 263 7.83 -6.60 7.91
CA TYR A 263 8.50 -7.84 8.31
C TYR A 263 10.00 -7.58 8.56
N GLY A 264 10.53 -8.00 9.70
CA GLY A 264 11.96 -7.83 10.02
C GLY A 264 12.38 -6.38 10.32
N CYS A 265 11.45 -5.49 10.64
CA CYS A 265 11.76 -4.16 11.18
C CYS A 265 12.09 -4.24 12.68
N HIS A 266 13.20 -4.90 13.02
CA HIS A 266 13.60 -5.24 14.39
C HIS A 266 13.55 -4.06 15.39
N SER A 267 13.95 -2.86 14.95
CA SER A 267 13.97 -1.66 15.81
C SER A 267 12.60 -0.99 16.02
N LEU A 268 11.54 -1.43 15.32
CA LEU A 268 10.24 -0.75 15.30
C LEU A 268 9.57 -0.81 16.67
N SER A 269 9.44 0.34 17.32
CA SER A 269 8.88 0.48 18.67
C SER A 269 7.63 1.36 18.72
N GLN A 270 7.44 2.26 17.75
CA GLN A 270 6.27 3.14 17.64
C GLN A 270 5.63 3.07 16.26
N ILE A 271 4.31 2.90 16.23
CA ILE A 271 3.49 2.89 15.02
C ILE A 271 2.27 3.78 15.24
N SER A 272 2.06 4.75 14.36
CA SER A 272 0.80 5.50 14.28
C SER A 272 -0.07 4.90 13.18
N PHE A 273 -1.13 4.19 13.58
CA PHE A 273 -2.08 3.57 12.65
C PHE A 273 -3.11 4.57 12.10
N PRO A 274 -3.66 4.35 10.90
CA PRO A 274 -4.78 5.13 10.37
C PRO A 274 -6.04 4.94 11.24
N PRO A 275 -6.86 6.00 11.45
CA PRO A 275 -8.06 5.90 12.30
C PRO A 275 -9.17 5.02 11.71
N TYR A 276 -9.15 4.79 10.39
CA TYR A 276 -10.13 3.98 9.66
C TYR A 276 -9.52 2.68 9.11
N LEU A 277 -8.49 2.14 9.76
CA LEU A 277 -7.86 0.90 9.32
C LEU A 277 -8.80 -0.30 9.54
N VAL A 278 -9.06 -1.08 8.49
CA VAL A 278 -9.99 -2.22 8.48
C VAL A 278 -9.26 -3.56 8.59
N SER A 279 -8.07 -3.69 8.00
CA SER A 279 -7.33 -4.96 8.00
C SER A 279 -5.82 -4.83 8.07
N ILE A 280 -5.18 -5.81 8.72
CA ILE A 280 -3.73 -6.01 8.75
C ILE A 280 -3.41 -7.33 8.05
N GLY A 281 -2.58 -7.32 7.01
CA GLY A 281 -2.21 -8.50 6.23
C GLY A 281 -1.26 -9.47 6.95
N ASP A 282 -1.09 -10.65 6.36
CA ASP A 282 -0.23 -11.70 6.91
C ASP A 282 1.22 -11.22 7.10
N ASN A 283 1.86 -11.62 8.20
CA ASN A 283 3.24 -11.27 8.54
C ASN A 283 3.55 -9.75 8.58
N ALA A 284 2.55 -8.86 8.60
CA ALA A 284 2.74 -7.41 8.38
C ALA A 284 3.75 -6.74 9.34
N PHE A 285 3.84 -7.21 10.59
CA PHE A 285 4.78 -6.74 11.61
C PHE A 285 5.55 -7.90 12.25
N ALA A 286 5.66 -9.04 11.57
CA ALA A 286 6.44 -10.16 12.10
C ALA A 286 7.92 -9.77 12.28
N GLN A 287 8.56 -10.28 13.33
CA GLN A 287 9.95 -9.99 13.72
C GLN A 287 10.20 -8.48 14.02
N CYS A 288 9.17 -7.71 14.39
CA CYS A 288 9.34 -6.38 15.00
C CYS A 288 9.71 -6.54 16.48
N THR A 289 10.93 -6.99 16.75
CA THR A 289 11.36 -7.46 18.07
C THR A 289 11.28 -6.40 19.18
N ASN A 290 11.41 -5.12 18.85
CA ASN A 290 11.37 -4.00 19.81
C ASN A 290 9.97 -3.37 20.00
N LEU A 291 8.93 -3.97 19.42
CA LEU A 291 7.56 -3.45 19.51
C LEU A 291 6.96 -3.75 20.89
N VAL A 292 6.95 -2.78 21.79
CA VAL A 292 6.58 -2.97 23.21
C VAL A 292 5.07 -3.02 23.43
N SER A 293 4.31 -2.21 22.70
CA SER A 293 2.86 -2.04 22.89
C SER A 293 2.16 -1.73 21.56
N LEU A 294 0.95 -2.25 21.39
CA LEU A 294 0.13 -2.01 20.20
C LEU A 294 -1.22 -1.40 20.56
N GLN A 295 -1.45 -0.17 20.07
CA GLN A 295 -2.75 0.48 20.08
C GLN A 295 -3.42 0.26 18.72
N LEU A 296 -4.18 -0.83 18.60
CA LEU A 296 -4.90 -1.18 17.38
C LEU A 296 -6.21 -0.39 17.26
N PRO A 297 -6.49 0.26 16.11
CA PRO A 297 -7.80 0.86 15.83
C PRO A 297 -8.94 -0.14 15.98
N GLN A 298 -10.03 0.28 16.64
CA GLN A 298 -11.21 -0.56 16.86
C GLN A 298 -12.03 -0.81 15.58
N THR A 299 -11.68 -0.13 14.48
CA THR A 299 -12.24 -0.34 13.13
C THR A 299 -11.71 -1.62 12.44
N ILE A 300 -10.66 -2.25 12.98
CA ILE A 300 -10.07 -3.45 12.39
C ILE A 300 -11.01 -4.65 12.58
N THR A 301 -11.35 -5.30 11.47
CA THR A 301 -12.18 -6.52 11.43
C THR A 301 -11.37 -7.78 11.13
N SER A 302 -10.13 -7.63 10.63
CA SER A 302 -9.25 -8.75 10.26
C SER A 302 -7.77 -8.50 10.55
N ILE A 303 -7.11 -9.49 11.14
CA ILE A 303 -5.66 -9.54 11.39
C ILE A 303 -5.13 -10.84 10.79
N GLY A 304 -4.15 -10.74 9.90
CA GLY A 304 -3.58 -11.85 9.17
C GLY A 304 -2.82 -12.88 10.02
N SER A 305 -2.53 -14.01 9.39
CA SER A 305 -1.67 -15.05 9.95
C SER A 305 -0.26 -14.50 10.18
N PHE A 306 0.39 -14.92 11.27
CA PHE A 306 1.73 -14.44 11.66
C PHE A 306 1.87 -12.91 11.84
N ALA A 307 0.79 -12.11 11.86
CA ALA A 307 0.87 -10.65 11.74
C ALA A 307 1.81 -9.97 12.75
N PHE A 308 1.93 -10.51 13.97
CA PHE A 308 2.84 -10.06 15.03
C PHE A 308 3.78 -11.18 15.52
N CYS A 309 4.00 -12.24 14.72
CA CYS A 309 4.87 -13.36 15.08
C CYS A 309 6.31 -12.86 15.36
N GLY A 310 6.91 -13.23 16.49
CA GLY A 310 8.24 -12.80 16.89
C GLY A 310 8.34 -11.32 17.33
N CYS A 311 7.24 -10.70 17.74
CA CYS A 311 7.29 -9.41 18.46
C CYS A 311 7.75 -9.63 19.91
N CYS A 312 9.02 -10.01 20.09
CA CYS A 312 9.55 -10.52 21.36
C CYS A 312 9.33 -9.59 22.58
N SER A 313 9.36 -8.27 22.38
CA SER A 313 9.15 -7.26 23.43
C SER A 313 7.68 -6.89 23.71
N LEU A 314 6.73 -7.43 22.95
CA LEU A 314 5.32 -7.03 23.00
C LEU A 314 4.69 -7.47 24.32
N ARG A 315 4.33 -6.52 25.17
CA ARG A 315 3.86 -6.77 26.55
C ARG A 315 2.35 -6.99 26.63
N SER A 316 1.57 -6.22 25.89
CA SER A 316 0.12 -6.27 25.88
C SER A 316 -0.44 -5.78 24.55
N VAL A 317 -1.61 -6.31 24.17
CA VAL A 317 -2.34 -5.94 22.96
C VAL A 317 -3.83 -5.84 23.28
N ASN A 318 -4.44 -4.72 22.93
CA ASN A 318 -5.90 -4.60 22.90
C ASN A 318 -6.38 -5.11 21.53
N ILE A 319 -6.83 -6.36 21.47
CA ILE A 319 -7.38 -6.94 20.23
C ILE A 319 -8.71 -6.24 19.91
N PRO A 320 -8.92 -5.75 18.68
CA PRO A 320 -10.19 -5.16 18.23
C PRO A 320 -11.24 -6.25 17.97
N SER A 321 -12.48 -5.85 17.65
CA SER A 321 -13.65 -6.73 17.45
C SER A 321 -13.58 -7.64 16.20
N ILE A 322 -12.64 -8.60 16.21
CA ILE A 322 -12.41 -9.58 15.14
C ILE A 322 -13.13 -10.91 15.43
N ASN A 323 -13.36 -11.72 14.38
CA ASN A 323 -14.06 -13.01 14.51
C ASN A 323 -13.16 -14.19 14.94
N LYS A 324 -11.86 -14.12 14.63
CA LYS A 324 -10.90 -15.21 14.80
C LYS A 324 -9.49 -14.67 15.00
N ILE A 325 -8.70 -15.32 15.85
CA ILE A 325 -7.24 -15.11 15.91
C ILE A 325 -6.60 -16.16 14.99
N ASN A 326 -5.93 -15.68 13.94
CA ASN A 326 -5.40 -16.51 12.87
C ASN A 326 -4.11 -17.26 13.26
N PRO A 327 -3.64 -18.22 12.43
CA PRO A 327 -2.47 -19.02 12.75
C PRO A 327 -1.25 -18.16 13.08
N TYR A 328 -0.55 -18.53 14.15
CA TYR A 328 0.69 -17.89 14.60
C TYR A 328 0.63 -16.37 14.86
N THR A 329 -0.56 -15.73 14.94
CA THR A 329 -0.67 -14.25 14.99
C THR A 329 0.20 -13.59 16.06
N PHE A 330 0.30 -14.18 17.26
CA PHE A 330 1.14 -13.72 18.37
C PHE A 330 2.19 -14.78 18.79
N SER A 331 2.53 -15.71 17.90
CA SER A 331 3.56 -16.72 18.16
C SER A 331 4.90 -16.04 18.50
N GLU A 332 5.63 -16.58 19.47
CA GLU A 332 6.95 -16.07 19.92
C GLU A 332 6.94 -14.63 20.45
N CYS A 333 5.78 -14.12 20.90
CA CYS A 333 5.69 -12.89 21.69
C CYS A 333 6.11 -13.17 23.15
N PHE A 334 7.39 -13.44 23.37
CA PHE A 334 7.91 -13.92 24.67
C PHE A 334 7.56 -13.02 25.87
N SER A 335 7.48 -11.70 25.68
CA SER A 335 7.16 -10.73 26.74
C SER A 335 5.66 -10.49 26.97
N LEU A 336 4.77 -11.15 26.22
CA LEU A 336 3.32 -10.93 26.31
C LEU A 336 2.81 -11.43 27.65
N TYR A 337 2.56 -10.52 28.60
CA TYR A 337 2.21 -10.87 29.98
C TYR A 337 0.70 -10.97 30.21
N GLN A 338 -0.08 -10.18 29.46
CA GLN A 338 -1.53 -10.11 29.56
C GLN A 338 -2.17 -9.96 28.18
N ILE A 339 -3.27 -10.69 27.94
CA ILE A 339 -4.15 -10.43 26.80
C ILE A 339 -5.63 -10.70 27.14
N SER A 340 -6.52 -9.85 26.61
CA SER A 340 -7.97 -10.07 26.68
C SER A 340 -8.47 -10.47 25.29
N ILE A 341 -9.21 -11.57 25.20
CA ILE A 341 -9.80 -12.04 23.95
C ILE A 341 -11.22 -11.46 23.85
N PRO A 342 -11.56 -10.67 22.81
CA PRO A 342 -12.90 -10.09 22.67
C PRO A 342 -13.99 -11.16 22.51
N SER A 343 -15.20 -10.86 22.99
CA SER A 343 -16.38 -11.73 22.86
C SER A 343 -16.89 -11.92 21.42
N THR A 344 -16.33 -11.20 20.45
CA THR A 344 -16.55 -11.44 19.01
C THR A 344 -15.72 -12.60 18.47
N VAL A 345 -14.65 -12.99 19.18
CA VAL A 345 -13.76 -14.07 18.76
C VAL A 345 -14.41 -15.41 19.03
N THR A 346 -14.53 -16.21 17.97
CA THR A 346 -15.12 -17.57 18.01
C THR A 346 -14.08 -18.67 17.88
N ALA A 347 -12.86 -18.33 17.43
CA ALA A 347 -11.79 -19.28 17.21
C ALA A 347 -10.40 -18.69 17.52
N ILE A 348 -9.54 -19.50 18.13
CA ILE A 348 -8.09 -19.26 18.26
C ILE A 348 -7.39 -20.38 17.49
N ASP A 349 -6.65 -20.03 16.44
CA ASP A 349 -6.12 -21.01 15.49
C ASP A 349 -4.75 -21.58 15.87
N THR A 350 -4.25 -22.50 15.04
CA THR A 350 -2.98 -23.22 15.22
C THR A 350 -1.83 -22.29 15.58
N CYS A 351 -1.12 -22.62 16.67
CA CYS A 351 0.03 -21.88 17.19
C CYS A 351 -0.20 -20.38 17.50
N ALA A 352 -1.43 -19.88 17.58
CA ALA A 352 -1.72 -18.45 17.71
C ALA A 352 -0.96 -17.71 18.84
N PHE A 353 -0.76 -18.35 19.99
CA PHE A 353 0.01 -17.87 21.14
C PHE A 353 1.19 -18.81 21.50
N LYS A 354 1.66 -19.63 20.55
CA LYS A 354 2.83 -20.51 20.75
C LYS A 354 4.00 -19.71 21.31
N LYS A 355 4.66 -20.20 22.37
CA LYS A 355 5.79 -19.54 23.05
C LYS A 355 5.51 -18.15 23.66
N CYS A 356 4.26 -17.83 24.03
CA CYS A 356 3.98 -16.68 24.90
C CYS A 356 4.35 -17.00 26.36
N THR A 357 5.65 -17.16 26.63
CA THR A 357 6.18 -17.70 27.89
C THR A 357 5.93 -16.81 29.10
N SER A 358 5.86 -15.48 28.94
CA SER A 358 5.54 -14.56 30.06
C SER A 358 4.04 -14.44 30.37
N LEU A 359 3.17 -15.15 29.66
CA LEU A 359 1.72 -14.96 29.79
C LEU A 359 1.22 -15.43 31.16
N THR A 360 0.73 -14.49 31.96
CA THR A 360 0.23 -14.70 33.33
C THR A 360 -1.24 -14.33 33.49
N GLN A 361 -1.84 -13.64 32.52
CA GLN A 361 -3.24 -13.24 32.54
C GLN A 361 -3.86 -13.40 31.14
N ILE A 362 -4.92 -14.19 31.03
CA ILE A 362 -5.71 -14.30 29.81
C ILE A 362 -7.21 -14.25 30.14
N GLY A 363 -7.94 -13.39 29.43
CA GLY A 363 -9.39 -13.38 29.45
C GLY A 363 -9.95 -14.15 28.27
N LEU A 364 -10.43 -15.38 28.47
CA LEU A 364 -11.18 -16.13 27.46
C LEU A 364 -12.69 -15.86 27.60
N CYS A 365 -13.39 -15.64 26.49
CA CYS A 365 -14.85 -15.45 26.46
C CYS A 365 -15.60 -16.74 26.08
N SER A 366 -16.86 -16.83 26.52
CA SER A 366 -17.79 -17.94 26.20
C SER A 366 -18.13 -18.10 24.72
N SER A 367 -17.79 -17.12 23.89
CA SER A 367 -17.90 -17.16 22.42
C SER A 367 -16.90 -18.13 21.77
N LEU A 368 -15.82 -18.50 22.46
CA LEU A 368 -14.75 -19.34 21.93
C LEU A 368 -15.18 -20.80 21.83
N VAL A 369 -15.39 -21.26 20.60
CA VAL A 369 -15.88 -22.62 20.29
C VAL A 369 -14.86 -23.47 19.54
N LYS A 370 -13.75 -22.89 19.06
CA LYS A 370 -12.73 -23.60 18.26
C LYS A 370 -11.31 -23.23 18.70
N PHE A 371 -10.52 -24.25 19.01
CA PHE A 371 -9.10 -24.13 19.34
C PHE A 371 -8.28 -24.99 18.37
N GLY A 372 -7.32 -24.37 17.68
CA GLY A 372 -6.35 -25.02 16.81
C GLY A 372 -5.19 -25.65 17.60
N ASP A 373 -4.38 -26.43 16.91
CA ASP A 373 -3.32 -27.23 17.52
C ASP A 373 -2.16 -26.34 17.99
N SER A 374 -1.53 -26.72 19.10
CA SER A 374 -0.42 -25.97 19.74
C SER A 374 -0.72 -24.49 20.03
N CYS A 375 -1.98 -24.05 20.04
CA CYS A 375 -2.33 -22.63 20.14
C CYS A 375 -1.84 -21.93 21.41
N PHE A 376 -1.60 -22.68 22.50
CA PHE A 376 -0.98 -22.24 23.75
C PHE A 376 0.26 -23.07 24.11
N TYR A 377 0.94 -23.69 23.14
CA TYR A 377 2.17 -24.46 23.39
C TYR A 377 3.24 -23.55 24.03
N GLN A 378 3.85 -24.02 25.13
CA GLN A 378 4.82 -23.25 25.93
C GLN A 378 4.25 -21.95 26.58
N CYS A 379 2.94 -21.82 26.71
CA CYS A 379 2.33 -20.94 27.73
C CYS A 379 2.33 -21.63 29.10
N HIS A 380 2.24 -20.87 30.20
CA HIS A 380 2.13 -21.45 31.54
C HIS A 380 0.79 -22.17 31.75
N TYR A 381 0.78 -23.50 31.77
CA TYR A 381 -0.45 -24.32 31.87
C TYR A 381 -1.38 -23.95 33.03
N ARG A 382 -0.84 -23.51 34.18
CA ARG A 382 -1.61 -23.07 35.37
C ARG A 382 -2.55 -21.89 35.09
N LEU A 383 -2.25 -21.09 34.07
CA LEU A 383 -3.11 -20.00 33.59
C LEU A 383 -4.49 -20.50 33.14
N PHE A 384 -4.56 -21.75 32.69
CA PHE A 384 -5.75 -22.32 32.05
C PHE A 384 -6.55 -23.27 32.95
N LYS A 385 -6.19 -23.37 34.24
CA LYS A 385 -6.80 -24.31 35.20
C LYS A 385 -8.33 -24.16 35.33
N ASP A 386 -8.86 -22.96 35.09
CA ASP A 386 -10.28 -22.62 35.23
C ASP A 386 -11.04 -22.72 33.88
N TYR A 387 -10.38 -23.20 32.82
CA TYR A 387 -10.95 -23.35 31.47
C TYR A 387 -10.88 -24.81 30.98
N ILE A 388 -11.96 -25.29 30.37
CA ILE A 388 -12.00 -26.60 29.72
C ILE A 388 -11.44 -26.46 28.30
N LEU A 389 -10.15 -26.82 28.11
CA LEU A 389 -9.45 -26.71 26.84
C LEU A 389 -8.92 -28.08 26.37
N PRO A 390 -8.99 -28.40 25.06
CA PRO A 390 -8.40 -29.63 24.51
C PRO A 390 -6.89 -29.72 24.73
N GLU A 391 -6.35 -30.89 25.09
CA GLU A 391 -4.91 -31.09 25.33
C GLU A 391 -4.03 -30.65 24.15
N ARG A 392 -4.51 -30.84 22.92
CA ARG A 392 -3.82 -30.42 21.69
C ARG A 392 -3.45 -28.93 21.65
N CYS A 393 -4.11 -28.08 22.45
CA CYS A 393 -3.75 -26.67 22.59
C CYS A 393 -2.33 -26.49 23.19
N PHE A 394 -1.85 -27.44 23.99
CA PHE A 394 -0.63 -27.34 24.80
C PHE A 394 0.49 -28.29 24.36
N ILE A 395 0.25 -29.16 23.37
CA ILE A 395 1.21 -30.14 22.85
C ILE A 395 1.88 -29.56 21.59
N ASN A 396 3.14 -29.91 21.34
CA ASN A 396 3.82 -29.59 20.08
C ASN A 396 3.52 -30.67 19.05
N TYR A 397 2.86 -30.29 17.95
CA TYR A 397 2.83 -31.07 16.73
C TYR A 397 3.94 -30.51 15.84
N ASN A 398 4.94 -31.33 15.55
CA ASN A 398 6.15 -30.95 14.78
C ASN A 398 5.82 -30.68 13.31
#